data_AF-A0A6P7GLS5-F1
#
_entry.id   AF-A0A6P7GLS5-F1
#
_cell.length_a   1.000
_cell.length_b   1.000
_cell.length_c   1.000
_cell.angle_alpha   90.00
_cell.angle_beta   90.00
_cell.angle_gamma   90.00
#
_symmetry.space_group_name_H-M   'P 1'
#
loop_
_entity.id
_entity.type
_entity.pdbx_description
1 polymer ?
#
loop_
_entity_poly.entity_id
_entity_poly.type
_entity_poly.pdbx_seq_one_letter_code
_entity_poly.pdbx_strand_id
1 'polypeptide(L)'
;MLIVFFVLSTLLNAVISTNYYDCPQHQFTCTNSKCVDFQQRCDGSDNCGDGSDELNCDHKCVEHFFNCRNGRCISEAFLCDGENDCNNFLDERDCKDQTITVAADQCGDGNWQCTDRLCIPNDWVCNGVPECFDGSDETTGCSSNTVCEEFKCKNGHCIPNEWHCDGVNDCGDKSDEQDCGK
;
A
#
# COMPACT_ATOMS: atom_id res chain seq x y z
N MET A 1 63.25 -41.04 -16.28
CA MET A 1 62.94 -41.60 -14.95
C MET A 1 61.49 -41.21 -14.65
N LEU A 2 60.52 -41.98 -15.16
CA LEU A 2 59.78 -43.06 -14.47
C LEU A 2 58.84 -42.56 -13.34
N ILE A 3 57.52 -42.73 -13.60
CA ILE A 3 56.36 -43.06 -12.72
C ILE A 3 55.83 -41.97 -11.73
N VAL A 4 54.53 -41.71 -11.47
CA VAL A 4 53.24 -42.43 -11.59
C VAL A 4 52.03 -41.46 -11.64
N PHE A 5 51.10 -41.73 -12.56
CA PHE A 5 49.62 -41.64 -12.60
C PHE A 5 48.74 -40.75 -11.68
N PHE A 6 47.86 -40.00 -12.37
CA PHE A 6 46.39 -39.82 -12.23
C PHE A 6 45.74 -39.44 -10.88
N VAL A 7 45.05 -38.28 -10.90
CA VAL A 7 43.59 -38.24 -10.71
C VAL A 7 42.96 -37.15 -11.58
N LEU A 8 41.97 -37.54 -12.38
CA LEU A 8 41.04 -36.69 -13.13
C LEU A 8 39.88 -36.23 -12.21
N SER A 9 39.23 -35.13 -12.58
CA SER A 9 37.95 -34.60 -12.04
C SER A 9 38.10 -33.84 -10.71
N THR A 10 37.62 -32.62 -10.51
CA THR A 10 36.39 -31.97 -10.98
C THR A 10 36.57 -30.43 -11.01
N LEU A 11 35.79 -29.79 -11.88
CA LEU A 11 35.43 -28.36 -11.88
C LEU A 11 35.43 -27.72 -10.47
N LEU A 12 36.19 -26.64 -10.27
CA LEU A 12 35.62 -25.41 -9.70
C LEU A 12 36.59 -24.24 -9.89
N ASN A 13 36.04 -23.25 -10.60
CA ASN A 13 36.40 -21.85 -10.72
C ASN A 13 37.61 -21.32 -9.92
N ALA A 14 38.41 -20.55 -10.65
CA ALA A 14 39.35 -19.55 -10.15
C ALA A 14 38.98 -19.04 -8.75
N VAL A 15 39.92 -19.23 -7.82
CA VAL A 15 39.85 -18.72 -6.45
C VAL A 15 39.72 -17.21 -6.52
N ILE A 16 38.48 -16.73 -6.43
CA ILE A 16 38.15 -15.31 -6.30
C ILE A 16 38.71 -14.88 -4.95
N SER A 17 39.65 -13.95 -5.01
CA SER A 17 40.12 -13.19 -3.86
C SER A 17 38.98 -12.32 -3.33
N THR A 18 38.22 -12.80 -2.35
CA THR A 18 37.47 -11.93 -1.44
C THR A 18 37.52 -12.50 -0.03
N ASN A 19 38.13 -11.72 0.87
CA ASN A 19 38.24 -11.95 2.29
C ASN A 19 36.94 -12.51 2.90
N TYR A 20 37.05 -13.67 3.55
CA TYR A 20 36.03 -14.35 4.34
C TYR A 20 35.85 -13.63 5.69
N TYR A 21 35.47 -12.36 5.66
CA TYR A 21 35.27 -11.51 6.85
C TYR A 21 33.96 -10.73 6.82
N ASP A 22 33.16 -10.90 5.77
CA ASP A 22 31.83 -10.32 5.69
C ASP A 22 30.78 -11.38 5.99
N CYS A 23 29.91 -11.08 6.95
CA CYS A 23 28.74 -11.90 7.22
C CYS A 23 27.83 -11.98 5.97
N PRO A 24 27.06 -13.07 5.81
CA PRO A 24 26.06 -13.20 4.76
C PRO A 24 25.14 -11.99 4.65
N GLN A 25 24.59 -11.76 3.46
CA GLN A 25 23.53 -10.77 3.24
C GLN A 25 22.45 -10.96 4.32
N HIS A 26 22.13 -9.90 5.05
CA HIS A 26 21.22 -9.83 6.20
C HIS A 26 21.81 -10.08 7.61
N GLN A 27 23.14 -10.12 7.77
CA GLN A 27 23.78 -10.21 9.09
C GLN A 27 24.74 -9.05 9.36
N PHE A 28 24.78 -8.60 10.62
CA PHE A 28 25.72 -7.61 11.11
C PHE A 28 26.98 -8.27 11.66
N THR A 29 28.14 -7.73 11.29
CA THR A 29 29.44 -8.20 11.76
C THR A 29 29.85 -7.42 13.02
N CYS A 30 29.89 -8.10 14.16
CA CYS A 30 30.37 -7.56 15.44
C CYS A 30 31.88 -7.28 15.41
N THR A 31 32.38 -6.49 16.37
CA THR A 31 33.82 -6.19 16.48
C THR A 31 34.64 -7.46 16.76
N ASN A 32 34.09 -8.41 17.51
CA ASN A 32 34.66 -9.74 17.71
C ASN A 32 34.50 -10.71 16.52
N SER A 33 34.09 -10.22 15.33
CA SER A 33 33.83 -11.01 14.11
C SER A 33 32.70 -12.05 14.24
N LYS A 34 31.86 -11.95 15.28
CA LYS A 34 30.59 -12.70 15.36
C LYS A 34 29.59 -12.08 14.40
N CYS A 35 28.77 -12.93 13.78
CA CYS A 35 27.63 -12.49 12.99
C CYS A 35 26.38 -12.57 13.86
N VAL A 36 25.63 -11.47 13.91
CA VAL A 36 24.28 -11.43 14.50
C VAL A 36 23.29 -11.00 13.44
N ASP A 37 22.01 -11.28 13.64
CA ASP A 37 20.98 -10.83 12.71
C ASP A 37 20.93 -9.28 12.68
N PHE A 38 20.60 -8.67 11.55
CA PHE A 38 20.43 -7.20 11.53
C PHE A 38 19.34 -6.72 12.50
N GLN A 39 18.33 -7.55 12.80
CA GLN A 39 17.32 -7.25 13.80
C GLN A 39 17.88 -7.19 15.22
N GLN A 40 19.03 -7.83 15.46
CA GLN A 40 19.74 -7.86 16.75
C GLN A 40 20.71 -6.71 16.92
N ARG A 41 20.82 -5.81 15.94
CA ARG A 41 21.62 -4.61 16.05
C ARG A 41 20.78 -3.51 16.70
N CYS A 42 21.27 -2.95 17.80
CA CYS A 42 20.61 -1.88 18.55
C CYS A 42 19.25 -2.31 19.13
N ASP A 43 19.08 -3.59 19.47
CA ASP A 43 17.84 -4.15 20.01
C ASP A 43 17.77 -4.06 21.56
N GLY A 44 18.80 -3.46 22.18
CA GLY A 44 18.93 -3.32 23.62
C GLY A 44 19.49 -4.56 24.31
N SER A 45 19.89 -5.58 23.56
CA SER A 45 20.48 -6.82 24.06
C SER A 45 21.89 -6.99 23.51
N ASP A 46 22.82 -7.46 24.34
CA ASP A 46 24.18 -7.79 23.91
C ASP A 46 24.18 -9.16 23.20
N ASN A 47 23.77 -9.17 21.94
CA ASN A 47 23.79 -10.34 21.07
C ASN A 47 25.20 -10.61 20.55
N CYS A 48 26.07 -9.60 20.44
CA CYS A 48 27.47 -9.82 20.05
C CYS A 48 28.30 -10.47 21.17
N GLY A 49 27.92 -10.29 22.43
CA GLY A 49 28.69 -10.68 23.63
C GLY A 49 29.86 -9.73 23.95
N ASP A 50 30.07 -8.72 23.11
CA ASP A 50 31.04 -7.64 23.28
C ASP A 50 30.38 -6.25 23.23
N GLY A 51 29.04 -6.20 23.18
CA GLY A 51 28.21 -5.01 23.08
C GLY A 51 28.30 -4.25 21.75
N SER A 52 29.02 -4.78 20.75
CA SER A 52 29.26 -4.05 19.49
C SER A 52 28.00 -3.84 18.64
N ASP A 53 27.02 -4.71 18.80
CA ASP A 53 25.67 -4.54 18.25
C ASP A 53 24.92 -3.36 18.85
N GLU A 54 25.28 -2.95 20.06
CA GLU A 54 24.68 -1.83 20.80
C GLU A 54 25.54 -0.55 20.75
N LEU A 55 26.68 -0.58 20.04
CA LEU A 55 27.60 0.55 19.90
C LEU A 55 27.36 1.32 18.61
N ASN A 56 27.50 2.65 18.69
CA ASN A 56 27.27 3.56 17.57
C ASN A 56 25.90 3.35 16.90
N CYS A 57 24.90 3.05 17.74
CA CYS A 57 23.49 3.09 17.41
C CYS A 57 23.07 4.53 17.22
N ASP A 58 23.53 5.10 16.11
CA ASP A 58 23.20 6.45 15.68
C ASP A 58 21.76 6.48 15.12
N HIS A 59 20.83 5.80 15.81
CA HIS A 59 19.38 5.69 15.56
C HIS A 59 18.94 5.58 14.09
N LYS A 60 19.83 5.16 13.20
CA LYS A 60 19.56 4.93 11.79
C LYS A 60 19.13 3.48 11.67
N CYS A 61 17.82 3.30 11.77
CA CYS A 61 17.20 2.11 11.23
C CYS A 61 17.60 1.99 9.74
N VAL A 62 17.57 0.75 9.22
CA VAL A 62 17.81 0.48 7.79
C VAL A 62 16.88 1.37 6.95
N GLU A 63 17.26 1.71 5.71
CA GLU A 63 16.37 2.43 4.80
C GLU A 63 14.95 1.84 4.83
N HIS A 64 13.94 2.72 4.91
CA HIS A 64 12.52 2.40 5.06
C HIS A 64 12.04 1.92 6.45
N PHE A 65 12.83 2.11 7.50
CA PHE A 65 12.43 1.83 8.88
C PHE A 65 12.47 3.08 9.77
N PHE A 66 11.46 3.22 10.64
CA PHE A 66 11.31 4.30 11.61
C PHE A 66 11.82 3.94 13.00
N ASN A 67 12.51 4.88 13.65
CA ASN A 67 13.05 4.71 14.99
C ASN A 67 12.07 5.19 16.08
N CYS A 68 11.58 4.24 16.88
CA CYS A 68 10.67 4.48 17.99
C CYS A 68 11.33 5.12 19.23
N ARG A 69 12.60 5.58 19.13
CA ARG A 69 13.41 6.20 20.20
C ARG A 69 13.51 5.40 21.50
N ASN A 70 13.19 4.10 21.44
CA ASN A 70 13.29 3.13 22.52
C ASN A 70 14.15 1.91 22.11
N GLY A 71 14.92 2.03 21.02
CA GLY A 71 15.68 0.91 20.42
C GLY A 71 14.88 0.10 19.40
N ARG A 72 13.55 0.25 19.32
CA ARG A 72 12.74 -0.44 18.32
C ARG A 72 12.77 0.30 16.98
N CYS A 73 12.95 -0.46 15.91
CA CYS A 73 12.73 -0.02 14.54
C CYS A 73 11.48 -0.71 14.00
N ILE A 74 10.57 0.07 13.44
CA ILE A 74 9.36 -0.43 12.79
C ILE A 74 9.40 -0.06 11.31
N SER A 75 8.61 -0.72 10.47
CA SER A 75 8.48 -0.32 9.07
C SER A 75 7.93 1.11 8.99
N GLU A 76 8.38 1.91 8.03
CA GLU A 76 7.70 3.18 7.69
C GLU A 76 6.22 2.99 7.34
N ALA A 77 5.80 1.78 6.93
CA ALA A 77 4.41 1.43 6.70
C ALA A 77 3.55 1.33 7.97
N PHE A 78 4.18 1.23 9.15
CA PHE A 78 3.52 1.19 10.47
C PHE A 78 3.59 2.54 11.19
N LEU A 79 3.84 3.61 10.44
CA LEU A 79 3.75 4.96 10.97
C LEU A 79 2.34 5.49 10.72
N CYS A 80 1.64 5.88 11.78
CA CYS A 80 0.28 6.42 11.70
C CYS A 80 -0.70 5.47 11.01
N ASP A 81 -0.52 4.16 11.18
CA ASP A 81 -1.43 3.14 10.65
C ASP A 81 -2.60 2.84 11.60
N GLY A 82 -2.61 3.52 12.77
CA GLY A 82 -3.64 3.40 13.80
C GLY A 82 -3.37 2.30 14.82
N GLU A 83 -2.26 1.58 14.70
CA GLU A 83 -1.79 0.60 15.67
C GLU A 83 -0.59 1.14 16.46
N ASN A 84 -0.33 0.58 17.65
CA ASN A 84 0.82 0.99 18.47
C ASN A 84 1.98 0.00 18.28
N ASP A 85 2.61 0.10 17.12
CA ASP A 85 3.81 -0.65 16.74
C ASP A 85 5.06 -0.19 17.47
N CYS A 86 5.14 1.01 18.01
CA CYS A 86 6.29 1.42 18.83
C CYS A 86 6.20 0.98 20.29
N ASN A 87 5.07 0.40 20.75
CA ASN A 87 4.74 0.13 22.17
C ASN A 87 4.83 1.34 23.11
N ASN A 88 5.09 2.52 22.57
CA ASN A 88 5.15 3.77 23.31
C ASN A 88 4.29 4.85 22.65
N PHE A 89 3.54 4.53 21.58
CA PHE A 89 2.75 5.44 20.75
C PHE A 89 3.58 6.55 20.06
N LEU A 90 4.89 6.37 19.81
CA LEU A 90 5.69 7.38 19.08
C LEU A 90 5.45 7.39 17.58
N ASP A 91 5.18 6.22 17.00
CA ASP A 91 4.59 6.02 15.68
C ASP A 91 3.30 6.80 15.47
N GLU A 92 2.48 6.94 16.52
CA GLU A 92 1.14 7.57 16.45
C GLU A 92 1.10 9.02 16.98
N ARG A 93 2.18 9.53 17.58
CA ARG A 93 2.12 10.79 18.36
C ARG A 93 2.26 12.07 17.55
N ASP A 94 2.96 12.01 16.43
CA ASP A 94 3.35 13.18 15.66
C ASP A 94 2.99 13.01 14.18
N CYS A 95 1.78 12.52 13.94
CA CYS A 95 1.14 12.52 12.62
C CYS A 95 0.73 13.95 12.17
N LYS A 96 1.42 15.00 12.67
CA LYS A 96 1.14 16.40 12.35
C LYS A 96 1.75 16.88 11.03
N ASP A 97 2.57 16.06 10.41
CA ASP A 97 2.98 16.20 9.02
C ASP A 97 3.18 14.82 8.39
N GLN A 98 2.27 13.89 8.69
CA GLN A 98 1.94 12.90 7.67
C GLN A 98 0.95 13.53 6.71
N THR A 99 1.52 14.44 5.93
CA THR A 99 1.38 14.30 4.49
C THR A 99 2.12 12.99 4.04
N ILE A 100 1.81 11.81 4.58
CA ILE A 100 0.88 10.91 3.85
C ILE A 100 -0.42 11.67 3.54
N THR A 101 -0.27 12.62 2.62
CA THR A 101 -1.26 12.85 1.60
C THR A 101 -1.24 11.56 0.80
N VAL A 102 -1.95 10.54 1.30
CA VAL A 102 -3.04 10.06 0.47
C VAL A 102 -3.82 11.31 0.17
N ALA A 103 -3.48 11.90 -0.97
CA ALA A 103 -3.98 13.19 -1.35
C ALA A 103 -5.50 13.16 -1.15
N ALA A 104 -6.09 14.34 -1.03
CA ALA A 104 -7.49 14.48 -1.40
C ALA A 104 -7.75 14.02 -2.87
N ASP A 105 -6.74 13.47 -3.56
CA ASP A 105 -6.68 12.86 -4.88
C ASP A 105 -6.10 11.43 -4.77
N GLN A 106 -6.76 10.52 -4.02
CA GLN A 106 -6.32 9.11 -3.91
C GLN A 106 -6.45 8.31 -5.20
N CYS A 107 -6.92 8.94 -6.26
CA CYS A 107 -6.81 8.47 -7.62
C CYS A 107 -6.17 9.60 -8.42
N GLY A 108 -5.16 9.30 -9.24
CA GLY A 108 -4.44 10.32 -10.00
C GLY A 108 -5.37 11.19 -10.86
N ASP A 109 -4.86 12.33 -11.36
CA ASP A 109 -5.63 13.30 -12.14
C ASP A 109 -6.61 12.64 -13.13
N GLY A 110 -7.89 12.94 -12.98
CA GLY A 110 -8.96 12.39 -13.84
C GLY A 110 -9.71 11.18 -13.24
N ASN A 111 -9.31 10.68 -12.08
CA ASN A 111 -10.00 9.59 -11.40
C ASN A 111 -10.65 10.04 -10.09
N TRP A 112 -11.69 9.33 -9.69
CA TRP A 112 -12.45 9.50 -8.45
C TRP A 112 -12.34 8.25 -7.59
N GLN A 113 -12.38 8.45 -6.27
CA GLN A 113 -12.25 7.35 -5.32
C GLN A 113 -13.59 7.01 -4.67
N CYS A 114 -14.00 5.76 -4.86
CA CYS A 114 -15.10 5.13 -4.15
C CYS A 114 -14.87 5.09 -2.62
N THR A 115 -15.95 4.98 -1.85
CA THR A 115 -15.89 4.85 -0.39
C THR A 115 -15.26 3.51 0.03
N ASP A 116 -15.40 2.47 -0.80
CA ASP A 116 -14.68 1.18 -0.70
C ASP A 116 -13.19 1.25 -1.13
N ARG A 117 -12.70 2.45 -1.48
CA ARG A 117 -11.34 2.78 -1.96
C ARG A 117 -11.01 2.33 -3.38
N LEU A 118 -11.98 1.86 -4.18
CA LEU A 118 -11.78 1.63 -5.61
C LEU A 118 -11.58 2.96 -6.36
N CYS A 119 -10.68 2.99 -7.33
CA CYS A 119 -10.48 4.15 -8.21
C CYS A 119 -11.18 3.93 -9.55
N ILE A 120 -12.05 4.85 -9.92
CA ILE A 120 -12.76 4.86 -11.20
C ILE A 120 -12.50 6.19 -11.93
N PRO A 121 -12.65 6.27 -13.27
CA PRO A 121 -12.64 7.54 -13.98
C PRO A 121 -13.70 8.50 -13.44
N ASN A 122 -13.42 9.81 -13.41
CA ASN A 122 -14.41 10.82 -13.03
C ASN A 122 -15.68 10.77 -13.91
N ASP A 123 -15.54 10.35 -15.18
CA ASP A 123 -16.66 10.18 -16.12
C ASP A 123 -17.64 9.07 -15.68
N TRP A 124 -17.26 8.25 -14.72
CA TRP A 124 -18.05 7.14 -14.19
C TRP A 124 -18.71 7.46 -12.84
N VAL A 125 -18.58 8.70 -12.36
CA VAL A 125 -19.23 9.15 -11.13
C VAL A 125 -20.61 9.70 -11.48
N CYS A 126 -21.65 9.21 -10.80
CA CYS A 126 -23.05 9.60 -11.02
C CYS A 126 -23.53 9.39 -12.47
N ASN A 127 -23.07 8.31 -13.12
CA ASN A 127 -23.43 7.98 -14.52
C ASN A 127 -24.65 7.04 -14.63
N GLY A 128 -25.22 6.61 -13.50
CA GLY A 128 -26.35 5.69 -13.41
C GLY A 128 -25.97 4.20 -13.34
N VAL A 129 -24.68 3.87 -13.36
CA VAL A 129 -24.16 2.50 -13.34
C VAL A 129 -23.22 2.33 -12.14
N PRO A 130 -23.44 1.33 -11.28
CA PRO A 130 -22.55 1.09 -10.14
C PRO A 130 -21.27 0.39 -10.61
N GLU A 131 -20.18 1.14 -10.68
CA GLU A 131 -18.82 0.66 -10.86
C GLU A 131 -18.11 0.36 -9.53
N CYS A 132 -18.45 1.08 -8.46
CA CYS A 132 -17.97 0.76 -7.10
C CYS A 132 -18.67 -0.48 -6.54
N PHE A 133 -17.98 -1.29 -5.72
CA PHE A 133 -18.61 -2.48 -5.10
C PHE A 133 -19.69 -2.08 -4.10
N ASP A 134 -19.56 -0.91 -3.50
CA ASP A 134 -20.52 -0.31 -2.59
C ASP A 134 -21.53 0.63 -3.27
N GLY A 135 -21.41 0.85 -4.58
CA GLY A 135 -22.24 1.81 -5.34
C GLY A 135 -22.07 3.26 -4.87
N SER A 136 -20.94 3.60 -4.24
CA SER A 136 -20.70 4.94 -3.70
C SER A 136 -20.54 6.02 -4.79
N ASP A 137 -20.09 5.63 -5.97
CA ASP A 137 -20.07 6.43 -7.20
C ASP A 137 -21.44 6.98 -7.60
N GLU A 138 -22.51 6.27 -7.27
CA GLU A 138 -23.88 6.66 -7.61
C GLU A 138 -24.65 7.28 -6.43
N THR A 139 -24.10 7.20 -5.21
CA THR A 139 -24.85 7.54 -3.99
C THR A 139 -24.20 8.63 -3.14
N THR A 140 -22.88 8.83 -3.26
CA THR A 140 -22.11 9.72 -2.39
C THR A 140 -21.64 10.95 -3.16
N GLY A 141 -21.98 12.14 -2.70
CA GLY A 141 -21.53 13.39 -3.35
C GLY A 141 -22.21 13.68 -4.70
N CYS A 142 -23.01 12.74 -5.23
CA CYS A 142 -24.03 13.02 -6.23
C CYS A 142 -25.08 13.94 -5.61
N SER A 143 -24.83 15.25 -5.69
CA SER A 143 -25.86 16.23 -5.42
C SER A 143 -27.03 15.85 -6.32
N SER A 144 -28.23 15.73 -5.76
CA SER A 144 -29.48 15.38 -6.47
C SER A 144 -29.83 16.32 -7.65
N ASN A 145 -28.93 17.24 -7.98
CA ASN A 145 -28.71 17.85 -9.29
C ASN A 145 -27.81 16.97 -10.19
N THR A 146 -28.06 15.66 -10.27
CA THR A 146 -27.98 15.04 -11.59
C THR A 146 -28.92 15.90 -12.43
N VAL A 147 -28.34 16.77 -13.27
CA VAL A 147 -29.10 17.34 -14.37
C VAL A 147 -29.37 16.13 -15.24
N CYS A 148 -30.42 15.36 -14.91
CA CYS A 148 -31.05 14.51 -15.90
C CYS A 148 -31.50 15.53 -16.95
N GLU A 149 -30.73 15.69 -18.02
CA GLU A 149 -31.02 16.68 -19.06
C GLU A 149 -32.42 16.46 -19.65
N GLU A 150 -32.99 15.26 -19.43
CA GLU A 150 -34.16 14.76 -20.10
C GLU A 150 -35.25 14.20 -19.14
N PHE A 151 -35.13 12.99 -18.56
CA PHE A 151 -36.15 12.44 -17.62
C PHE A 151 -35.55 11.71 -16.41
N LYS A 152 -36.14 11.90 -15.22
CA LYS A 152 -35.73 11.25 -13.95
C LYS A 152 -36.79 10.26 -13.48
N CYS A 153 -36.40 8.99 -13.44
CA CYS A 153 -37.19 7.87 -12.93
C CYS A 153 -37.44 8.00 -11.41
N LYS A 154 -38.47 7.32 -10.89
CA LYS A 154 -38.81 7.32 -9.45
C LYS A 154 -37.75 6.64 -8.58
N ASN A 155 -37.05 5.65 -9.12
CA ASN A 155 -35.89 5.02 -8.49
C ASN A 155 -34.62 5.89 -8.51
N GLY A 156 -34.65 7.07 -9.13
CA GLY A 156 -33.52 7.98 -9.24
C GLY A 156 -32.66 7.80 -10.49
N HIS A 157 -32.92 6.79 -11.32
CA HIS A 157 -32.26 6.58 -12.61
C HIS A 157 -32.62 7.73 -13.58
N CYS A 158 -31.70 8.13 -14.47
CA CYS A 158 -32.01 9.06 -15.56
C CYS A 158 -32.12 8.29 -16.87
N ILE A 159 -33.05 8.68 -17.74
CA ILE A 159 -33.15 8.16 -19.11
C ILE A 159 -33.32 9.31 -20.09
N PRO A 160 -33.02 9.10 -21.38
CA PRO A 160 -33.42 10.03 -22.44
C PRO A 160 -34.94 10.26 -22.45
N ASN A 161 -35.38 11.47 -22.80
CA ASN A 161 -36.79 11.84 -22.90
C ASN A 161 -37.45 11.15 -24.11
N GLU A 162 -36.66 10.68 -25.07
CA GLU A 162 -37.13 9.80 -26.16
C GLU A 162 -37.61 8.43 -25.63
N TRP A 163 -37.15 8.02 -24.45
CA TRP A 163 -37.52 6.76 -23.79
C TRP A 163 -38.59 6.96 -22.71
N HIS A 164 -39.02 8.20 -22.48
CA HIS A 164 -40.19 8.46 -21.66
C HIS A 164 -41.45 8.24 -22.51
N CYS A 165 -42.29 7.29 -22.10
CA CYS A 165 -43.53 6.92 -22.78
C CYS A 165 -43.34 6.31 -24.17
N ASP A 166 -42.27 5.54 -24.37
CA ASP A 166 -42.00 4.85 -25.64
C ASP A 166 -42.57 3.42 -25.68
N GLY A 167 -43.10 2.94 -24.56
CA GLY A 167 -43.69 1.61 -24.39
C GLY A 167 -42.72 0.56 -23.84
N VAL A 168 -41.49 0.93 -23.48
CA VAL A 168 -40.45 0.08 -22.92
C VAL A 168 -40.17 0.50 -21.47
N ASN A 169 -39.69 -0.45 -20.64
CA ASN A 169 -39.31 -0.16 -19.26
C ASN A 169 -37.81 0.07 -19.17
N ASP A 170 -37.39 1.29 -19.47
CA ASP A 170 -36.01 1.73 -19.48
C ASP A 170 -35.57 2.19 -18.08
N CYS A 171 -36.50 2.70 -17.27
CA CYS A 171 -36.22 3.02 -15.86
C CYS A 171 -36.00 1.77 -14.98
N GLY A 172 -36.39 0.58 -15.42
CA GLY A 172 -36.37 -0.65 -14.62
C GLY A 172 -37.50 -0.75 -13.57
N ASP A 173 -38.02 0.38 -13.08
CA ASP A 173 -39.15 0.50 -12.15
C ASP A 173 -40.49 0.88 -12.84
N LYS A 174 -40.50 0.99 -14.17
CA LYS A 174 -41.61 1.42 -15.03
C LYS A 174 -42.11 2.84 -14.77
N SER A 175 -41.29 3.70 -14.19
CA SER A 175 -41.71 5.07 -13.87
C SER A 175 -41.72 6.00 -15.09
N ASP A 176 -40.98 5.67 -16.13
CA ASP A 176 -41.01 6.21 -17.50
C ASP A 176 -42.32 5.97 -18.25
N GLU A 177 -43.00 4.88 -17.95
CA GLU A 177 -44.25 4.48 -18.62
C GLU A 177 -45.51 4.86 -17.82
N GLN A 178 -45.35 5.72 -16.83
CA GLN A 178 -46.43 6.17 -15.95
C GLN A 178 -46.77 7.63 -16.22
N ASP A 179 -48.08 7.94 -16.24
CA ASP A 179 -48.61 9.29 -16.48
C ASP A 179 -48.29 9.87 -17.87
N CYS A 180 -48.12 8.99 -18.84
CA CYS A 180 -48.08 9.29 -20.27
C CYS A 180 -49.44 9.79 -20.75
N GLY A 181 -49.68 11.09 -20.57
CA GLY A 181 -50.86 11.78 -21.06
C GLY A 181 -50.98 11.60 -22.57
N LYS A 182 -51.93 10.76 -23.00
CA LYS A 182 -52.30 10.59 -24.40
C LYS A 182 -52.85 11.87 -25.02
#